data_AF-A0A7K0BFP1-F1
#
_entry.id   AF-A0A7K0BFP1-F1
#
_cell.length_a   1.000
_cell.length_b   1.000
_cell.length_c   1.000
_cell.angle_alpha   90.00
_cell.angle_beta   90.00
_cell.angle_gamma   90.00
#
_symmetry.space_group_name_H-M   'P 1'
#
loop_
_entity.id
_entity.type
_entity.pdbx_description
1 polymer ?
#
loop_
_entity_poly.entity_id
_entity_poly.type
_entity_poly.pdbx_seq_one_letter_code
_entity_poly.pdbx_strand_id
1 'polypeptide(L)' 'KHRYKIEAKNSELKNVYGYDKAISYGITNMQMQGAIAIFTVNLKRILKLM' A
#
# COMPACT_ATOMS: atom_id res chain seq x y z
N LYS A 1 18.75 -11.17 0.02
CA LYS A 1 17.75 -12.21 0.40
C LYS A 1 16.42 -11.66 0.96
N HIS A 2 16.27 -10.36 1.29
CA HIS A 2 15.02 -9.82 1.87
C HIS A 2 14.02 -9.20 0.88
N ARG A 3 14.41 -9.05 -0.39
CA ARG A 3 13.63 -8.43 -1.46
C ARG A 3 12.22 -9.03 -1.61
N TYR A 4 12.09 -10.36 -1.41
CA TYR A 4 10.80 -11.05 -1.47
C TYR A 4 9.76 -10.50 -0.48
N LYS A 5 10.18 -10.01 0.70
CA LYS A 5 9.26 -9.42 1.69
C LYS A 5 8.67 -8.10 1.19
N ILE A 6 9.49 -7.31 0.49
CA ILE A 6 9.07 -6.04 -0.11
C ILE A 6 8.15 -6.32 -1.29
N GLU A 7 8.49 -7.28 -2.14
CA GLU A 7 7.65 -7.68 -3.29
C GLU A 7 6.29 -8.22 -2.86
N ALA A 8 6.25 -9.05 -1.81
CA ALA A 8 5.00 -9.53 -1.23
C ALA A 8 4.13 -8.38 -0.73
N LYS A 9 4.72 -7.39 -0.04
CA LYS A 9 3.98 -6.22 0.44
C LYS A 9 3.46 -5.34 -0.70
N ASN A 10 4.28 -5.13 -1.73
CA ASN A 10 3.87 -4.36 -2.91
C ASN A 10 2.77 -5.06 -3.70
N SER A 11 2.84 -6.39 -3.84
CA SER A 11 1.79 -7.19 -4.46
C SER A 11 0.48 -7.11 -3.67
N GLU A 12 0.54 -7.17 -2.35
CA GLU A 12 -0.63 -6.97 -1.48
C GLU A 12 -1.25 -5.58 -1.70
N LEU A 13 -0.46 -4.51 -1.64
CA LEU A 13 -0.93 -3.15 -1.87
C LEU A 13 -1.63 -3.01 -3.23
N LYS A 14 -1.00 -3.52 -4.29
CA LYS A 14 -1.53 -3.44 -5.66
C LYS A 14 -2.82 -4.25 -5.81
N ASN A 15 -2.78 -5.55 -5.51
CA ASN A 15 -3.86 -6.47 -5.88
C ASN A 15 -4.99 -6.53 -4.86
N VAL A 16 -4.69 -6.37 -3.56
CA VAL A 16 -5.70 -6.48 -2.49
C VAL A 16 -6.32 -5.13 -2.17
N TYR A 17 -5.50 -4.07 -2.17
CA TYR A 17 -5.96 -2.72 -1.81
C TYR A 17 -6.12 -1.77 -3.01
N GLY A 18 -5.98 -2.29 -4.24
CA GLY A 18 -6.21 -1.52 -5.48
C GLY A 18 -5.22 -0.38 -5.70
N TYR A 19 -4.03 -0.43 -5.10
CA TYR A 19 -3.01 0.61 -5.24
C TYR A 19 -2.36 0.65 -6.63
N ASP A 20 -2.65 -0.32 -7.50
CA ASP A 20 -2.24 -0.31 -8.89
C ASP A 20 -2.99 0.73 -9.74
N LYS A 21 -4.11 1.28 -9.23
CA LYS A 21 -4.93 2.28 -9.90
C LYS A 21 -4.83 3.63 -9.21
N ALA A 22 -4.57 4.68 -9.99
CA ALA A 22 -4.64 6.05 -9.50
C ALA A 22 -6.10 6.44 -9.24
N ILE A 23 -6.38 7.02 -8.06
CA ILE A 23 -7.72 7.54 -7.73
C ILE A 23 -7.91 8.94 -8.34
N SER A 24 -6.83 9.68 -8.57
CA SER A 24 -6.85 11.01 -9.17
C SER A 24 -5.57 11.27 -9.97
N TYR A 25 -5.67 12.19 -10.92
CA TYR A 25 -4.54 12.63 -11.74
C TYR A 25 -3.55 13.49 -10.94
N GLY A 26 -2.28 13.49 -11.36
CA GLY A 26 -1.22 14.33 -10.78
C GLY A 26 -0.34 13.61 -9.76
N ILE A 27 0.96 13.92 -9.79
CA ILE A 27 1.98 13.23 -8.99
C ILE A 27 1.76 13.40 -7.49
N THR A 28 1.33 14.59 -7.05
CA THR A 28 1.03 14.88 -5.63
C THR A 28 -0.12 14.00 -5.11
N ASN A 29 -1.16 13.81 -5.92
CA ASN A 29 -2.28 12.95 -5.55
C ASN A 29 -1.85 11.48 -5.47
N MET A 30 -1.00 11.01 -6.39
CA MET A 30 -0.44 9.65 -6.34
C MET A 30 0.48 9.44 -5.13
N GLN A 31 1.28 10.45 -4.76
CA GLN A 31 2.12 10.42 -3.55
C GLN A 31 1.26 10.33 -2.28
N MET A 32 0.21 11.16 -2.18
CA MET A 32 -0.75 11.14 -1.08
C MET A 32 -1.46 9.79 -0.99
N GLN A 33 -1.93 9.26 -2.14
CA GLN A 33 -2.56 7.93 -2.22
C GLN A 33 -1.60 6.85 -1.71
N GLY A 34 -0.33 6.88 -2.13
CA GLY A 34 0.69 5.92 -1.66
C GLY A 34 0.93 6.00 -0.16
N ALA A 35 1.10 7.22 0.37
CA ALA A 35 1.32 7.44 1.80
C ALA A 35 0.14 6.90 2.64
N ILE A 36 -1.09 7.25 2.26
CA ILE A 36 -2.30 6.82 2.97
C ILE A 36 -2.50 5.31 2.85
N ALA A 37 -2.33 4.73 1.66
CA ALA A 37 -2.49 3.28 1.45
C ALA A 37 -1.50 2.48 2.32
N ILE A 38 -0.22 2.87 2.36
CA ILE A 38 0.79 2.18 3.17
C ILE A 38 0.45 2.30 4.66
N PHE A 39 0.12 3.50 5.12
CA PHE A 39 -0.20 3.77 6.53
C PHE A 39 -1.41 2.97 7.00
N THR A 40 -2.54 3.08 6.28
CA THR A 40 -3.80 2.43 6.65
C THR A 40 -3.72 0.91 6.63
N VAL A 41 -3.06 0.32 5.63
CA VAL A 41 -2.89 -1.13 5.55
C VAL A 41 -2.01 -1.65 6.70
N ASN A 42 -0.95 -0.92 7.06
CA ASN A 42 -0.11 -1.30 8.19
C ASN A 42 -0.86 -1.20 9.52
N LEU A 43 -1.68 -0.15 9.73
CA LEU A 43 -2.57 -0.05 10.89
C LEU A 43 -3.53 -1.24 10.97
N LYS A 44 -4.19 -1.58 9.85
CA LYS A 44 -5.10 -2.74 9.79
C LYS A 44 -4.40 -4.04 10.17
N ARG A 45 -3.13 -4.21 9.79
CA ARG A 45 -2.33 -5.39 10.17
C ARG A 45 -2.04 -5.42 11.67
N ILE A 46 -1.64 -4.30 12.25
CA ILE A 46 -1.37 -4.21 13.70
C ILE A 46 -2.64 -4.58 14.48
N LEU A 47 -3.77 -3.97 14.14
CA LEU A 47 -5.06 -4.23 14.79
C LEU A 47 -5.53 -5.68 14.68
N LYS A 48 -5.15 -6.40 13.61
CA LYS A 48 -5.48 -7.82 13.43
C LYS A 48 -4.57 -8.75 14.26
N LEU A 49 -3.37 -8.29 14.62
CA LEU A 49 -2.40 -9.07 15.39
C LEU A 49 -2.50 -8.83 16.90
N MET A 50 -3.19 -7.77 17.31
CA MET A 50 -3.65 -7.54 18.68
C MET A 50 -4.84 -8.43 18.98
#